data_AF-A0AAP0R2T4-F1
#
_entry.id   AF-A0AAP0R2T4-F1
#
_cell.length_a   1.000
_cell.length_b   1.000
_cell.length_c   1.000
_cell.angle_alpha   90.00
_cell.angle_beta   90.00
_cell.angle_gamma   90.00
#
_symmetry.space_group_name_H-M   'P 1'
#
loop_
_entity.id
_entity.type
_entity.pdbx_description
1 polymer ?
#
loop_
_entity_poly.entity_id
_entity_poly.type
_entity_poly.pdbx_seq_one_letter_code
_entity_poly.pdbx_strand_id
1 'polypeptide(L)'
;MRSHSLRHLTATTTTISSPSWLPKFRSSSSSALASLSFAQNPQEYQQQQQKQQTQQKIYCDSSNDDKKSDSNRASSYFPKRGQELELVCESLAYKGKGVCKVADTGFVVLCDRVLPGEKFIGRVTRKKGSYAEVTKLKTLSPHWDSVDAPCEYASYCGGCKTQNLSYEAQLRAKEGQVRDLVVHVGKFSDKDPEFDGIMKPIVPCDIQFHYRNKVSVQNKALPDLLKCDNCSGFNPSLFVFFSFKMEFSFGPKRWFPKESLPKRGDHIENYALGLHAPGFFDKVLNIDKCLLQSEPANLVLAAVQDYWRDPQLGLSPYDVHSHSGFLKHLMLRTGSDVKTGLPELMVNFVTSSYKPELLKPLVEKISSVPEVVSIMNNVNTSVGNTSVGEEEYTLYGKSNITETLRGLTFQISANSFFQTNTHQAEVLYKLIEDCAGLRGDGSEIVLDLFCGTGTIGLTLARWVKHVYGYEVVPQAISDACRNAKLNNISNATFVQGDLNKIGGDFGNAFPKPDIVISDPNRPGMHMKLIKFLLKLKAPRIVYVSCNPATCARDLDYLCHGVVGDRMDVEYFPPKGDVILQNAAPADLYILVVGAVELILRKGGIEQVS
;
A
#
# COMPACT_ATOMS: atom_id res chain seq x y z
N MET A 1 46.87 33.68 23.17
CA MET A 1 46.69 34.79 24.13
C MET A 1 45.26 35.30 24.05
N ARG A 2 44.81 36.02 25.10
CA ARG A 2 43.55 36.81 25.19
C ARG A 2 43.30 37.69 23.95
N SER A 3 42.11 38.21 23.63
CA SER A 3 40.69 37.96 23.99
C SER A 3 39.86 39.03 23.25
N HIS A 4 38.70 38.72 22.67
CA HIS A 4 37.77 39.76 22.17
C HIS A 4 36.34 39.55 22.68
N SER A 5 35.72 40.67 23.06
CA SER A 5 34.48 40.76 23.83
C SER A 5 33.30 41.24 23.00
N LEU A 6 32.09 40.82 23.38
CA LEU A 6 30.84 41.39 22.88
C LEU A 6 30.73 42.90 23.19
N ARG A 7 29.97 43.65 22.37
CA ARG A 7 28.64 44.18 22.76
C ARG A 7 27.88 44.87 21.61
N HIS A 8 26.55 44.69 21.66
CA HIS A 8 25.43 45.49 21.16
C HIS A 8 25.61 46.54 20.04
N LEU A 9 24.64 46.54 19.12
CA LEU A 9 23.99 47.75 18.62
C LEU A 9 22.48 47.51 18.44
N THR A 10 21.67 48.55 18.64
CA THR A 10 20.20 48.50 18.62
C THR A 10 19.61 49.54 17.66
N ALA A 11 18.51 49.13 17.01
CA ALA A 11 17.43 49.91 16.39
C ALA A 11 17.64 51.37 15.95
N THR A 12 17.28 51.65 14.69
CA THR A 12 16.58 52.90 14.28
C THR A 12 15.46 52.58 13.30
N THR A 13 14.26 53.09 13.60
CA THR A 13 13.03 52.90 12.81
C THR A 13 12.74 54.14 11.96
N THR A 14 12.28 53.95 10.73
CA THR A 14 11.76 55.06 9.90
C THR A 14 10.38 54.68 9.35
N THR A 15 9.38 55.51 9.62
CA THR A 15 7.97 55.35 9.22
C THR A 15 7.69 55.92 7.83
N ILE A 16 6.68 55.39 7.11
CA ILE A 16 5.77 56.19 6.25
C ILE A 16 4.46 55.42 5.92
N SER A 17 3.34 56.15 6.03
CA SER A 17 1.91 55.94 5.66
C SER A 17 1.35 54.58 5.18
N SER A 18 0.21 54.21 5.79
CA SER A 18 -0.81 53.29 5.24
C SER A 18 -2.00 54.06 4.62
N PRO A 19 -2.70 53.54 3.59
CA PRO A 19 -3.99 54.07 3.17
C PRO A 19 -5.13 53.66 4.13
N SER A 20 -6.05 54.58 4.37
CA SER A 20 -7.31 54.33 5.06
C SER A 20 -8.23 53.37 4.29
N TRP A 21 -8.99 52.52 4.99
CA TRP A 21 -10.45 52.28 4.84
C TRP A 21 -10.89 51.09 5.73
N LEU A 22 -11.16 51.34 7.03
CA LEU A 22 -11.87 50.41 7.93
C LEU A 22 -12.51 51.22 9.08
N PRO A 23 -13.76 50.93 9.52
CA PRO A 23 -14.37 51.60 10.67
C PRO A 23 -13.75 51.16 11.99
N LYS A 24 -13.61 52.11 12.92
CA LYS A 24 -13.08 51.88 14.27
C LYS A 24 -14.06 51.08 15.13
N PHE A 25 -13.57 50.09 15.88
CA PHE A 25 -14.14 49.75 17.19
C PHE A 25 -13.04 49.59 18.26
N ARG A 26 -13.44 49.80 19.52
CA ARG A 26 -12.54 50.19 20.62
C ARG A 26 -11.81 49.03 21.30
N SER A 27 -10.67 49.38 21.89
CA SER A 27 -9.90 48.57 22.81
C SER A 27 -10.61 48.31 24.16
N SER A 28 -10.40 47.11 24.71
CA SER A 28 -10.12 46.93 26.14
C SER A 28 -9.39 45.60 26.36
N SER A 29 -8.43 45.61 27.28
CA SER A 29 -7.52 44.50 27.58
C SER A 29 -7.99 43.66 28.78
N SER A 30 -7.91 42.33 28.67
CA SER A 30 -7.63 41.44 29.82
C SER A 30 -7.33 40.01 29.39
N SER A 31 -6.40 39.37 30.09
CA SER A 31 -6.01 37.96 29.96
C SER A 31 -7.10 36.97 30.39
N ALA A 32 -7.38 35.95 29.57
CA ALA A 32 -7.88 34.65 30.02
C ALA A 32 -7.67 33.57 28.93
N LEU A 33 -7.17 32.40 29.32
CA LEU A 33 -7.26 31.17 28.52
C LEU A 33 -8.71 30.68 28.55
N ALA A 34 -9.32 30.45 27.39
CA ALA A 34 -10.62 29.79 27.30
C ALA A 34 -10.70 28.89 26.05
N SER A 35 -11.02 27.63 26.29
CA SER A 35 -11.35 26.61 25.28
C SER A 35 -12.60 26.98 24.47
N LEU A 36 -12.52 26.90 23.15
CA LEU A 36 -13.69 26.99 22.26
C LEU A 36 -14.14 25.57 21.84
N SER A 37 -15.12 25.04 22.58
CA SER A 37 -15.89 23.87 22.18
C SER A 37 -16.87 24.22 21.07
N PHE A 38 -16.86 23.48 19.95
CA PHE A 38 -17.96 23.49 19.00
C PHE A 38 -19.16 22.73 19.59
N ALA A 39 -20.06 23.46 20.24
CA ALA A 39 -21.32 22.91 20.73
C ALA A 39 -22.27 22.66 19.56
N GLN A 40 -22.41 21.41 19.13
CA GLN A 40 -23.51 20.98 18.26
C GLN A 40 -24.82 21.00 19.06
N ASN A 41 -25.91 21.46 18.44
CA ASN A 41 -27.20 21.67 19.11
C ASN A 41 -27.86 20.32 19.49
N PRO A 42 -28.03 19.98 20.79
CA PRO A 42 -28.45 18.63 21.20
C PRO A 42 -29.86 18.23 20.73
N GLN A 43 -30.72 19.20 20.38
CA GLN A 43 -32.11 18.95 20.02
C GLN A 43 -32.27 18.36 18.60
N GLU A 44 -31.40 18.68 17.65
CA GLU A 44 -31.48 18.13 16.28
C GLU A 44 -31.07 16.65 16.25
N TYR A 45 -30.09 16.27 17.07
CA TYR A 45 -29.62 14.88 17.19
C TYR A 45 -30.70 13.96 17.79
N GLN A 46 -31.44 14.44 18.80
CA GLN A 46 -32.55 13.69 19.40
C GLN A 46 -33.74 13.48 18.45
N GLN A 47 -34.08 14.47 17.60
CA GLN A 47 -35.12 14.30 16.59
C GLN A 47 -34.75 13.30 15.48
N GLN A 48 -33.46 13.20 15.13
CA GLN A 48 -32.99 12.17 14.19
C GLN A 48 -33.04 10.76 14.78
N GLN A 49 -32.65 10.58 16.05
CA GLN A 49 -32.75 9.29 16.74
C GLN A 49 -34.21 8.83 16.94
N GLN A 50 -35.15 9.75 17.27
CA GLN A 50 -36.56 9.39 17.40
C GLN A 50 -37.18 8.91 16.07
N LYS A 51 -36.78 9.48 14.92
CA LYS A 51 -37.24 8.99 13.61
C LYS A 51 -36.72 7.58 13.29
N GLN A 52 -35.47 7.25 13.65
CA GLN A 52 -34.93 5.91 13.49
C GLN A 52 -35.58 4.88 14.43
N GLN A 53 -35.80 5.22 15.71
CA GLN A 53 -36.50 4.35 16.65
C GLN A 53 -37.96 4.12 16.28
N THR A 54 -38.65 5.11 15.71
CA THR A 54 -40.03 4.94 15.22
C THR A 54 -40.11 3.97 14.04
N GLN A 55 -39.06 3.90 13.20
CA GLN A 55 -38.98 2.93 12.10
C GLN A 55 -38.67 1.50 12.58
N GLN A 56 -37.91 1.33 13.68
CA GLN A 56 -37.70 0.01 14.29
C GLN A 56 -38.91 -0.48 15.10
N LYS A 57 -39.70 0.41 15.70
CA LYS A 57 -40.84 0.00 16.56
C LYS A 57 -42.10 -0.46 15.80
N ILE A 58 -42.15 -0.28 14.49
CA ILE A 58 -43.22 -0.81 13.62
C ILE A 58 -42.99 -2.30 13.28
N TYR A 59 -41.84 -2.88 13.66
CA TYR A 59 -41.45 -4.25 13.28
C TYR A 59 -41.58 -5.31 14.41
N CYS A 60 -42.22 -5.00 15.54
CA CYS A 60 -42.25 -5.90 16.71
C CYS A 60 -43.63 -6.26 17.31
N ASP A 61 -44.75 -5.68 16.86
CA ASP A 61 -46.09 -5.97 17.40
C ASP A 61 -47.07 -6.52 16.34
N SER A 62 -46.97 -7.82 16.06
CA SER A 62 -48.05 -8.62 15.46
C SER A 62 -47.78 -10.13 15.59
N SER A 63 -47.71 -10.64 16.82
CA SER A 63 -47.57 -12.08 17.09
C SER A 63 -48.67 -12.58 18.03
N ASN A 64 -49.81 -12.96 17.43
CA ASN A 64 -50.70 -14.08 17.80
C ASN A 64 -52.07 -13.87 17.13
N ASP A 65 -52.37 -14.68 16.11
CA ASP A 65 -53.66 -15.38 16.02
C ASP A 65 -53.63 -16.46 14.93
N ASP A 66 -54.61 -17.36 14.98
CA ASP A 66 -54.46 -18.76 14.60
C ASP A 66 -54.96 -19.13 13.18
N LYS A 67 -54.36 -20.19 12.61
CA LYS A 67 -54.86 -21.10 11.53
C LYS A 67 -54.87 -20.73 10.02
N LYS A 68 -54.27 -21.69 9.29
CA LYS A 68 -54.56 -22.27 7.93
C LYS A 68 -53.89 -21.70 6.66
N SER A 69 -53.07 -22.57 6.04
CA SER A 69 -52.82 -22.80 4.59
C SER A 69 -52.74 -21.58 3.65
N ASP A 70 -51.61 -21.30 2.98
CA ASP A 70 -50.89 -22.24 2.11
C ASP A 70 -49.39 -21.94 1.95
N SER A 71 -48.61 -22.97 1.61
CA SER A 71 -47.16 -22.88 1.47
C SER A 71 -46.72 -22.30 0.13
N ASN A 72 -46.31 -21.03 0.10
CA ASN A 72 -45.58 -20.46 -1.03
C ASN A 72 -44.12 -20.15 -0.63
N ARG A 73 -43.20 -21.07 -0.98
CA ARG A 73 -41.76 -20.87 -0.80
C ARG A 73 -41.30 -19.72 -1.69
N ALA A 74 -40.87 -18.61 -1.08
CA ALA A 74 -40.24 -17.52 -1.82
C ALA A 74 -39.01 -18.05 -2.59
N SER A 75 -39.09 -18.01 -3.91
CA SER A 75 -37.98 -18.37 -4.80
C SER A 75 -36.78 -17.47 -4.50
N SER A 76 -35.63 -18.06 -4.14
CA SER A 76 -34.40 -17.30 -3.94
C SER A 76 -34.00 -16.62 -5.25
N TYR A 77 -34.21 -15.31 -5.36
CA TYR A 77 -33.88 -14.55 -6.55
C TYR A 77 -32.40 -14.73 -6.90
N PHE A 78 -32.12 -15.20 -8.12
CA PHE A 78 -30.76 -15.38 -8.59
C PHE A 78 -30.62 -14.74 -9.99
N PRO A 79 -29.75 -13.73 -10.16
CA PRO A 79 -29.64 -13.01 -11.42
C PRO A 79 -29.05 -13.87 -12.55
N LYS A 80 -29.60 -13.73 -13.75
CA LYS A 80 -29.20 -14.49 -14.95
C LYS A 80 -28.00 -13.84 -15.64
N ARG A 81 -27.12 -14.64 -16.25
CA ARG A 81 -25.98 -14.11 -17.03
C ARG A 81 -26.50 -13.29 -18.21
N GLY A 82 -25.91 -12.11 -18.43
CA GLY A 82 -26.36 -11.15 -19.46
C GLY A 82 -27.51 -10.25 -19.03
N GLN A 83 -28.18 -10.52 -17.90
CA GLN A 83 -29.21 -9.65 -17.34
C GLN A 83 -28.61 -8.29 -16.94
N GLU A 84 -29.38 -7.23 -17.17
CA GLU A 84 -29.08 -5.88 -16.68
C GLU A 84 -29.89 -5.59 -15.43
N LEU A 85 -29.26 -4.96 -14.46
CA LEU A 85 -29.78 -4.74 -13.12
C LEU A 85 -29.50 -3.29 -12.70
N GLU A 86 -30.46 -2.64 -12.06
CA GLU A 86 -30.17 -1.44 -11.27
C GLU A 86 -29.55 -1.87 -9.93
N LEU A 87 -28.41 -1.26 -9.62
CA LEU A 87 -27.54 -1.64 -8.52
C LEU A 87 -27.16 -0.40 -7.72
N VAL A 88 -27.10 -0.56 -6.41
CA VAL A 88 -26.49 0.41 -5.49
C VAL A 88 -25.25 -0.23 -4.90
N CYS A 89 -24.11 0.44 -5.04
CA CYS A 89 -22.88 0.05 -4.35
C CYS A 89 -22.95 0.52 -2.89
N GLU A 90 -22.76 -0.37 -1.92
CA GLU A 90 -22.81 -0.03 -0.49
C GLU A 90 -21.43 0.22 0.09
N SER A 91 -20.45 -0.60 -0.28
CA SER A 91 -19.07 -0.53 0.23
C SER A 91 -18.06 -1.03 -0.80
N LEU A 92 -16.75 -0.89 -0.51
CA LEU A 92 -15.69 -1.52 -1.28
C LEU A 92 -15.15 -2.74 -0.53
N ALA A 93 -15.21 -3.91 -1.16
CA ALA A 93 -14.46 -5.08 -0.71
C ALA A 93 -12.96 -4.92 -1.01
N TYR A 94 -12.16 -5.71 -0.30
CA TYR A 94 -10.71 -5.81 -0.48
C TYR A 94 -10.30 -5.91 -1.97
N LYS A 95 -9.28 -5.13 -2.37
CA LYS A 95 -8.86 -4.84 -3.76
C LYS A 95 -9.79 -3.91 -4.57
N GLY A 96 -10.68 -3.18 -3.90
CA GLY A 96 -11.47 -2.09 -4.48
C GLY A 96 -12.60 -2.53 -5.43
N LYS A 97 -13.14 -3.75 -5.23
CA LYS A 97 -14.39 -4.15 -5.90
C LYS A 97 -15.57 -3.64 -5.07
N GLY A 98 -16.53 -2.97 -5.69
CA GLY A 98 -17.75 -2.57 -5.01
C GLY A 98 -18.62 -3.77 -4.66
N VAL A 99 -19.06 -3.82 -3.41
CA VAL A 99 -20.12 -4.70 -2.91
C VAL A 99 -21.43 -3.98 -3.18
N CYS A 100 -22.21 -4.51 -4.11
CA CYS A 100 -23.44 -3.89 -4.57
C CYS A 100 -24.64 -4.79 -4.26
N LYS A 101 -25.79 -4.19 -4.00
CA LYS A 101 -27.07 -4.92 -3.92
C LYS A 101 -27.95 -4.61 -5.12
N VAL A 102 -28.69 -5.63 -5.56
CA VAL A 102 -29.83 -5.46 -6.47
C VAL A 102 -30.93 -4.69 -5.74
N ALA A 103 -31.38 -3.57 -6.32
CA ALA A 103 -32.29 -2.63 -5.65
C ALA A 103 -33.56 -3.30 -5.11
N ASP A 104 -34.18 -4.19 -5.89
CA ASP A 104 -35.47 -4.80 -5.55
C ASP A 104 -35.37 -6.04 -4.64
N THR A 105 -34.19 -6.70 -4.58
CA THR A 105 -34.07 -8.05 -4.00
C THR A 105 -32.95 -8.20 -2.97
N GLY A 106 -32.10 -7.17 -2.80
CA GLY A 106 -30.97 -7.21 -1.87
C GLY A 106 -29.84 -8.17 -2.24
N PHE A 107 -29.93 -8.89 -3.38
CA PHE A 107 -28.94 -9.89 -3.78
C PHE A 107 -27.57 -9.24 -4.00
N VAL A 108 -26.52 -9.83 -3.42
CA VAL A 108 -25.16 -9.27 -3.45
C VAL A 108 -24.43 -9.60 -4.74
N VAL A 109 -23.92 -8.56 -5.41
CA VAL A 109 -23.09 -8.65 -6.61
C VAL A 109 -21.81 -7.84 -6.44
N LEU A 110 -20.73 -8.29 -7.09
CA LEU A 110 -19.45 -7.59 -7.09
C LEU A 110 -19.22 -6.88 -8.43
N CYS A 111 -18.88 -5.60 -8.39
CA CYS A 111 -18.51 -4.82 -9.57
C CYS A 111 -17.09 -4.22 -9.42
N ASP A 112 -16.32 -4.17 -10.50
CA ASP A 112 -15.07 -3.38 -10.52
C ASP A 112 -15.40 -1.93 -10.95
N ARG A 113 -14.63 -0.94 -10.48
CA ARG A 113 -14.75 0.49 -10.85
C ARG A 113 -16.13 1.12 -10.60
N VAL A 114 -16.74 0.76 -9.47
CA VAL A 114 -17.89 1.47 -8.88
C VAL A 114 -17.49 2.01 -7.51
N LEU A 115 -18.08 3.13 -7.11
CA LEU A 115 -17.81 3.77 -5.82
C LEU A 115 -18.95 3.45 -4.84
N PRO A 116 -18.74 3.41 -3.51
CA PRO A 116 -19.83 3.36 -2.53
C PRO A 116 -20.88 4.44 -2.83
N GLY A 117 -22.15 4.23 -2.47
CA GLY A 117 -23.26 5.14 -2.77
C GLY A 117 -23.60 5.35 -4.25
N GLU A 118 -22.78 4.88 -5.20
CA GLU A 118 -23.07 4.99 -6.63
C GLU A 118 -24.28 4.13 -7.01
N LYS A 119 -25.24 4.74 -7.72
CA LYS A 119 -26.32 4.02 -8.40
C LYS A 119 -25.97 3.83 -9.86
N PHE A 120 -26.08 2.61 -10.38
CA PHE A 120 -25.65 2.29 -11.74
C PHE A 120 -26.43 1.11 -12.34
N ILE A 121 -26.46 1.03 -13.67
CA ILE A 121 -26.89 -0.17 -14.40
C ILE A 121 -25.68 -1.07 -14.60
N GLY A 122 -25.75 -2.31 -14.12
CA GLY A 122 -24.72 -3.33 -14.30
C GLY A 122 -25.22 -4.55 -15.05
N ARG A 123 -24.39 -5.11 -15.94
CA ARG A 123 -24.68 -6.37 -16.66
C ARG A 123 -23.97 -7.55 -16.00
N VAL A 124 -24.70 -8.62 -15.71
CA VAL A 124 -24.16 -9.85 -15.10
C VAL A 124 -23.21 -10.56 -16.06
N THR A 125 -21.94 -10.68 -15.70
CA THR A 125 -20.91 -11.32 -16.55
C THR A 125 -20.53 -12.72 -16.12
N ARG A 126 -20.41 -12.98 -14.81
CA ARG A 126 -20.06 -14.28 -14.22
C ARG A 126 -20.96 -14.60 -13.03
N LYS A 127 -21.17 -15.90 -12.79
CA LYS A 127 -21.87 -16.46 -11.62
C LYS A 127 -20.88 -17.28 -10.80
N LYS A 128 -20.88 -17.13 -9.47
CA LYS A 128 -20.04 -17.91 -8.55
C LYS A 128 -20.82 -18.21 -7.26
N GLY A 129 -21.39 -19.42 -7.15
CA GLY A 129 -22.01 -19.90 -5.91
C GLY A 129 -23.03 -18.92 -5.32
N SER A 130 -22.66 -18.31 -4.20
CA SER A 130 -23.44 -17.33 -3.42
C SER A 130 -23.48 -15.90 -3.97
N TYR A 131 -22.70 -15.56 -5.01
CA TYR A 131 -22.64 -14.21 -5.56
C TYR A 131 -22.54 -14.18 -7.10
N ALA A 132 -22.71 -12.99 -7.68
CA ALA A 132 -22.49 -12.73 -9.10
C ALA A 132 -21.47 -11.60 -9.31
N GLU A 133 -20.78 -11.61 -10.46
CA GLU A 133 -19.96 -10.48 -10.91
C GLU A 133 -20.67 -9.74 -12.03
N VAL A 134 -20.67 -8.41 -11.95
CA VAL A 134 -21.30 -7.51 -12.92
C VAL A 134 -20.25 -6.56 -13.52
N THR A 135 -20.54 -6.07 -14.72
CA THR A 135 -19.81 -4.95 -15.32
C THR A 135 -20.75 -3.76 -15.42
N LYS A 136 -20.37 -2.64 -14.81
CA LYS A 136 -21.05 -1.35 -14.95
C LYS A 136 -21.16 -0.95 -16.42
N LEU A 137 -22.37 -0.62 -16.85
CA LEU A 137 -22.67 -0.10 -18.17
C LEU A 137 -22.85 1.42 -18.15
N LYS A 138 -23.59 1.93 -17.16
CA LYS A 138 -23.95 3.35 -17.05
C LYS A 138 -24.15 3.74 -15.58
N THR A 139 -23.54 4.83 -15.15
CA THR A 139 -23.88 5.48 -13.87
C THR A 139 -25.22 6.20 -13.99
N LEU A 140 -26.10 6.00 -13.02
CA LEU A 140 -27.38 6.71 -12.87
C LEU A 140 -27.22 7.90 -11.91
N SER A 141 -26.51 7.69 -10.81
CA SER A 141 -26.13 8.73 -9.86
C SER A 141 -24.72 8.45 -9.35
N PRO A 142 -23.76 9.38 -9.51
CA PRO A 142 -22.40 9.22 -9.00
C PRO A 142 -22.39 9.29 -7.46
N HIS A 143 -21.29 8.83 -6.86
CA HIS A 143 -21.03 9.11 -5.44
C HIS A 143 -20.85 10.62 -5.20
N TRP A 144 -21.19 11.09 -4.00
CA TRP A 144 -21.06 12.50 -3.62
C TRP A 144 -19.59 12.95 -3.47
N ASP A 145 -18.67 12.03 -3.14
CA ASP A 145 -17.22 12.24 -3.25
C ASP A 145 -16.64 11.83 -4.63
N SER A 146 -17.45 11.66 -5.68
CA SER A 146 -16.91 11.36 -7.03
C SER A 146 -16.24 12.59 -7.64
N VAL A 147 -15.15 12.38 -8.37
CA VAL A 147 -14.30 13.44 -8.93
C VAL A 147 -13.62 12.96 -10.21
N ASP A 148 -13.29 13.88 -11.12
CA ASP A 148 -12.67 13.56 -12.40
C ASP A 148 -11.23 13.04 -12.25
N ALA A 149 -10.92 11.92 -12.90
CA ALA A 149 -9.57 11.36 -12.84
C ALA A 149 -8.56 12.24 -13.61
N PRO A 150 -7.40 12.60 -13.01
CA PRO A 150 -6.38 13.41 -13.68
C PRO A 150 -5.59 12.60 -14.71
N CYS A 151 -5.55 11.28 -14.56
CA CYS A 151 -4.89 10.35 -15.46
C CYS A 151 -5.89 9.85 -16.50
N GLU A 152 -5.64 10.13 -17.78
CA GLU A 152 -6.44 9.63 -18.91
C GLU A 152 -6.63 8.10 -18.89
N TYR A 153 -5.62 7.39 -18.38
CA TYR A 153 -5.63 5.93 -18.31
C TYR A 153 -6.40 5.38 -17.11
N ALA A 154 -6.87 6.20 -16.15
CA ALA A 154 -7.43 5.73 -14.87
C ALA A 154 -8.58 4.73 -15.04
N SER A 155 -9.43 4.90 -16.07
CA SER A 155 -10.54 4.01 -16.41
C SER A 155 -10.13 2.60 -16.84
N TYR A 156 -8.87 2.41 -17.26
CA TYR A 156 -8.39 1.19 -17.92
C TYR A 156 -7.13 0.60 -17.28
N CYS A 157 -6.26 1.44 -16.73
CA CYS A 157 -5.03 1.10 -16.03
C CYS A 157 -5.31 0.20 -14.81
N GLY A 158 -4.59 -0.91 -14.68
CA GLY A 158 -4.65 -1.75 -13.47
C GLY A 158 -3.84 -1.22 -12.29
N GLY A 159 -3.04 -0.17 -12.52
CA GLY A 159 -2.19 0.46 -11.52
C GLY A 159 -2.83 1.60 -10.74
N CYS A 160 -3.94 2.17 -11.22
CA CYS A 160 -4.72 3.18 -10.50
C CYS A 160 -6.21 2.82 -10.59
N LYS A 161 -6.84 2.55 -9.44
CA LYS A 161 -8.21 2.07 -9.31
C LYS A 161 -9.18 3.10 -8.74
N THR A 162 -8.72 3.96 -7.84
CA THR A 162 -9.60 4.87 -7.07
C THR A 162 -9.38 6.34 -7.39
N GLN A 163 -8.63 6.65 -8.46
CA GLN A 163 -8.50 7.99 -9.03
C GLN A 163 -9.80 8.59 -9.62
N ASN A 164 -10.98 8.09 -9.25
CA ASN A 164 -12.27 8.75 -9.50
C ASN A 164 -13.05 9.07 -8.20
N LEU A 165 -12.41 8.89 -7.05
CA LEU A 165 -12.94 9.11 -5.71
C LEU A 165 -12.07 10.16 -4.96
N SER A 166 -12.69 11.06 -4.19
CA SER A 166 -11.97 12.07 -3.42
C SER A 166 -10.97 11.43 -2.45
N TYR A 167 -9.87 12.13 -2.13
CA TYR A 167 -8.83 11.56 -1.26
C TYR A 167 -9.40 11.11 0.09
N GLU A 168 -10.13 12.00 0.74
CA GLU A 168 -10.79 11.74 2.01
C GLU A 168 -11.71 10.51 1.95
N ALA A 169 -12.43 10.32 0.84
CA ALA A 169 -13.26 9.14 0.65
C ALA A 169 -12.46 7.87 0.35
N GLN A 170 -11.29 7.96 -0.28
CA GLN A 170 -10.37 6.84 -0.37
C GLN A 170 -9.80 6.46 1.00
N LEU A 171 -9.46 7.45 1.83
CA LEU A 171 -9.00 7.22 3.20
C LEU A 171 -10.08 6.49 4.01
N ARG A 172 -11.31 7.05 4.05
CA ARG A 172 -12.48 6.42 4.71
C ARG A 172 -12.77 5.00 4.20
N ALA A 173 -12.83 4.80 2.88
CA ALA A 173 -13.16 3.50 2.29
C ALA A 173 -12.10 2.42 2.58
N LYS A 174 -10.86 2.83 2.86
CA LYS A 174 -9.75 1.96 3.22
C LYS A 174 -9.71 1.64 4.69
N GLU A 175 -9.94 2.64 5.53
CA GLU A 175 -10.11 2.47 6.97
C GLU A 175 -11.25 1.48 7.24
N GLY A 176 -12.41 1.64 6.58
CA GLY A 176 -13.51 0.66 6.61
C GLY A 176 -13.09 -0.74 6.20
N GLN A 177 -12.39 -0.91 5.06
CA GLN A 177 -11.89 -2.22 4.62
C GLN A 177 -10.97 -2.91 5.65
N VAL A 178 -10.15 -2.14 6.37
CA VAL A 178 -9.27 -2.70 7.42
C VAL A 178 -10.08 -3.02 8.68
N ARG A 179 -11.01 -2.14 9.08
CA ARG A 179 -11.92 -2.36 10.20
C ARG A 179 -12.72 -3.65 10.03
N ASP A 180 -13.37 -3.82 8.88
CA ASP A 180 -14.17 -5.01 8.54
C ASP A 180 -13.33 -6.30 8.61
N LEU A 181 -12.09 -6.28 8.13
CA LEU A 181 -11.20 -7.44 8.15
C LEU A 181 -10.71 -7.77 9.58
N VAL A 182 -10.37 -6.75 10.37
CA VAL A 182 -9.95 -6.92 11.77
C VAL A 182 -11.11 -7.49 12.60
N VAL A 183 -12.32 -6.95 12.46
CA VAL A 183 -13.51 -7.45 13.16
C VAL A 183 -13.88 -8.87 12.71
N HIS A 184 -14.03 -9.12 11.40
CA HIS A 184 -14.62 -10.38 10.92
C HIS A 184 -13.63 -11.52 10.66
N VAL A 185 -12.35 -11.22 10.40
CA VAL A 185 -11.30 -12.24 10.17
C VAL A 185 -10.34 -12.30 11.35
N GLY A 186 -9.98 -11.14 11.93
CA GLY A 186 -9.16 -11.07 13.14
C GLY A 186 -9.92 -11.38 14.43
N LYS A 187 -11.27 -11.45 14.39
CA LYS A 187 -12.18 -11.74 15.51
C LYS A 187 -12.15 -10.70 16.65
N PHE A 188 -11.76 -9.47 16.38
CA PHE A 188 -11.88 -8.36 17.35
C PHE A 188 -13.33 -7.87 17.42
N SER A 189 -13.79 -7.41 18.58
CA SER A 189 -15.17 -6.90 18.72
C SER A 189 -15.24 -5.40 18.46
N ASP A 190 -16.18 -5.01 17.60
CA ASP A 190 -16.59 -3.63 17.33
C ASP A 190 -17.34 -2.96 18.49
N LYS A 191 -17.73 -3.73 19.51
CA LYS A 191 -18.44 -3.28 20.72
C LYS A 191 -17.53 -3.07 21.92
N ASP A 192 -16.24 -3.36 21.77
CA ASP A 192 -15.24 -3.09 22.79
C ASP A 192 -15.04 -1.57 22.90
N PRO A 193 -15.22 -0.93 24.07
CA PRO A 193 -14.99 0.50 24.24
C PRO A 193 -13.57 0.95 23.86
N GLU A 194 -12.61 0.02 23.89
CA GLU A 194 -11.22 0.27 23.53
C GLU A 194 -10.97 0.12 22.00
N PHE A 195 -11.93 -0.34 21.20
CA PHE A 195 -11.77 -0.60 19.76
C PHE A 195 -11.40 0.64 18.94
N ASP A 196 -11.97 1.80 19.27
CA ASP A 196 -11.59 3.06 18.62
C ASP A 196 -10.26 3.65 19.15
N GLY A 197 -9.70 3.08 20.23
CA GLY A 197 -8.31 3.30 20.66
C GLY A 197 -7.30 2.34 20.03
N ILE A 198 -7.74 1.09 19.79
CA ILE A 198 -7.03 0.04 19.04
C ILE A 198 -6.76 0.49 17.61
N MET A 199 -7.81 0.88 16.90
CA MET A 199 -7.73 1.26 15.49
C MET A 199 -7.48 2.75 15.33
N LYS A 200 -6.21 3.11 15.16
CA LYS A 200 -5.83 4.51 14.94
C LYS A 200 -6.17 4.96 13.53
N PRO A 201 -6.48 6.26 13.34
CA PRO A 201 -6.78 6.80 12.02
C PRO A 201 -5.70 6.48 10.98
N ILE A 202 -6.14 6.26 9.76
CA ILE A 202 -5.28 6.17 8.58
C ILE A 202 -4.40 7.42 8.46
N VAL A 203 -3.10 7.22 8.29
CA VAL A 203 -2.16 8.34 8.15
C VAL A 203 -2.14 8.78 6.67
N PRO A 204 -2.48 10.04 6.36
CA PRO A 204 -2.46 10.54 4.99
C PRO A 204 -1.04 10.57 4.41
N CYS A 205 -0.96 10.77 3.11
CA CYS A 205 0.25 10.97 2.35
C CYS A 205 0.18 12.38 1.74
N ASP A 206 1.08 13.26 2.15
CA ASP A 206 1.06 14.66 1.71
C ASP A 206 1.40 14.79 0.21
N ILE A 207 2.29 13.92 -0.28
CA ILE A 207 2.73 13.91 -1.69
C ILE A 207 2.00 12.80 -2.44
N GLN A 208 1.18 13.22 -3.41
CA GLN A 208 0.06 12.44 -3.89
C GLN A 208 0.15 12.07 -5.39
N PHE A 209 1.11 12.70 -6.08
CA PHE A 209 1.61 12.39 -7.42
C PHE A 209 3.15 12.39 -7.38
N HIS A 210 3.80 11.84 -8.40
CA HIS A 210 5.27 11.79 -8.54
C HIS A 210 6.05 11.11 -7.39
N TYR A 211 5.38 10.62 -6.33
CA TYR A 211 5.99 9.99 -5.15
C TYR A 211 6.67 8.64 -5.44
N ARG A 212 6.42 8.05 -6.62
CA ARG A 212 6.71 6.64 -6.86
C ARG A 212 8.14 6.43 -7.35
N ASN A 213 9.03 6.08 -6.44
CA ASN A 213 10.44 5.85 -6.73
C ASN A 213 10.76 4.50 -7.40
N LYS A 214 9.78 3.60 -7.60
CA LYS A 214 9.97 2.32 -8.33
C LYS A 214 8.70 1.80 -8.99
N VAL A 215 8.81 1.42 -10.26
CA VAL A 215 7.75 0.79 -11.07
C VAL A 215 8.11 -0.70 -11.29
N SER A 216 7.48 -1.61 -10.52
CA SER A 216 7.44 -3.09 -10.70
C SER A 216 6.10 -3.68 -10.16
N VAL A 217 5.71 -4.96 -10.41
CA VAL A 217 4.36 -5.60 -10.16
C VAL A 217 4.49 -6.94 -9.43
N GLN A 218 3.36 -7.55 -9.05
CA GLN A 218 3.01 -8.96 -9.30
C GLN A 218 1.52 -9.16 -8.94
N ASN A 219 0.80 -10.05 -9.64
CA ASN A 219 -0.63 -10.32 -9.37
C ASN A 219 -0.91 -11.84 -9.38
N LYS A 220 -1.39 -12.39 -8.25
CA LYS A 220 -1.92 -13.76 -8.15
C LYS A 220 -3.19 -13.79 -7.29
N ALA A 221 -4.04 -14.78 -7.54
CA ALA A 221 -5.37 -14.93 -6.95
C ALA A 221 -5.34 -15.58 -5.54
N LEU A 222 -6.44 -15.44 -4.80
CA LEU A 222 -6.68 -16.06 -3.49
C LEU A 222 -7.66 -17.26 -3.63
N PRO A 223 -7.56 -18.28 -2.75
CA PRO A 223 -8.63 -19.22 -2.45
C PRO A 223 -9.55 -18.71 -1.32
N ASP A 224 -10.67 -19.40 -1.11
CA ASP A 224 -11.78 -18.98 -0.23
C ASP A 224 -11.52 -19.25 1.27
N LEU A 225 -12.17 -18.47 2.15
CA LEU A 225 -12.10 -18.57 3.62
C LEU A 225 -13.49 -18.84 4.23
N LEU A 226 -13.55 -19.72 5.22
CA LEU A 226 -14.77 -20.17 5.92
C LEU A 226 -14.90 -19.54 7.32
N LYS A 227 -16.14 -19.46 7.82
CA LYS A 227 -16.50 -18.84 9.11
C LYS A 227 -16.34 -19.82 10.29
N CYS A 228 -16.09 -19.26 11.48
CA CYS A 228 -16.29 -19.93 12.78
C CYS A 228 -16.65 -18.85 13.83
N ASP A 229 -17.60 -19.15 14.70
CA ASP A 229 -18.20 -18.19 15.65
C ASP A 229 -17.62 -18.31 17.07
N ASN A 230 -17.68 -17.19 17.82
CA ASN A 230 -17.30 -16.99 19.23
C ASN A 230 -15.80 -17.13 19.61
N CYS A 231 -15.19 -15.98 19.92
CA CYS A 231 -14.46 -15.68 21.16
C CYS A 231 -14.17 -14.17 21.21
N SER A 232 -13.92 -13.59 22.39
CA SER A 232 -13.86 -12.12 22.59
C SER A 232 -12.75 -11.68 23.54
N GLY A 233 -11.99 -10.65 23.13
CA GLY A 233 -11.26 -9.75 24.03
C GLY A 233 -9.73 -9.86 24.02
N PHE A 234 -9.05 -8.98 23.25
CA PHE A 234 -7.76 -8.37 23.62
C PHE A 234 -7.44 -7.14 22.72
N ASN A 235 -6.46 -6.33 23.11
CA ASN A 235 -6.24 -4.93 22.70
C ASN A 235 -4.82 -4.71 22.10
N PRO A 236 -4.66 -4.75 20.76
CA PRO A 236 -3.45 -4.37 20.04
C PRO A 236 -3.54 -2.96 19.44
N SER A 237 -2.42 -2.26 19.25
CA SER A 237 -2.42 -0.96 18.54
C SER A 237 -2.23 -1.13 17.03
N LEU A 238 -3.23 -0.73 16.23
CA LEU A 238 -3.24 -0.82 14.77
C LEU A 238 -3.20 0.57 14.11
N PHE A 239 -2.25 0.79 13.20
CA PHE A 239 -2.22 1.94 12.28
C PHE A 239 -2.31 1.48 10.82
N VAL A 240 -2.68 2.41 9.94
CA VAL A 240 -2.95 2.09 8.53
C VAL A 240 -2.22 3.05 7.58
N PHE A 241 -1.36 2.46 6.75
CA PHE A 241 -0.52 3.03 5.70
C PHE A 241 -0.85 2.37 4.38
N PHE A 242 -0.32 2.92 3.27
CA PHE A 242 -0.67 2.39 1.97
C PHE A 242 0.43 2.49 0.85
N SER A 243 0.90 1.36 0.25
CA SER A 243 1.72 1.27 -1.00
C SER A 243 1.30 0.21 -2.07
N PHE A 244 1.48 0.43 -3.39
CA PHE A 244 1.14 -0.50 -4.51
C PHE A 244 2.36 -0.78 -5.40
N LYS A 245 2.33 -1.87 -6.16
CA LYS A 245 3.37 -2.35 -7.08
C LYS A 245 2.79 -2.31 -8.54
N MET A 246 3.15 -1.31 -9.38
CA MET A 246 2.82 -1.13 -10.84
C MET A 246 4.05 -1.30 -11.76
N GLU A 247 3.98 -1.88 -12.97
CA GLU A 247 5.15 -2.35 -13.80
C GLU A 247 4.97 -2.21 -15.31
N PHE A 248 5.97 -1.66 -16.01
CA PHE A 248 5.91 -1.62 -17.46
C PHE A 248 6.38 -2.94 -18.09
N SER A 249 5.49 -3.56 -18.85
CA SER A 249 5.76 -4.72 -19.70
C SER A 249 5.86 -4.30 -21.16
N PHE A 250 6.78 -4.93 -21.90
CA PHE A 250 6.76 -4.92 -23.35
C PHE A 250 5.82 -6.03 -23.82
N GLY A 251 4.82 -5.69 -24.64
CA GLY A 251 3.76 -6.61 -25.06
C GLY A 251 3.62 -6.67 -26.58
N PRO A 252 3.45 -7.87 -27.18
CA PRO A 252 3.17 -8.03 -28.61
C PRO A 252 1.72 -7.66 -28.98
N LYS A 253 0.85 -7.41 -27.99
CA LYS A 253 -0.60 -7.14 -28.15
C LYS A 253 -1.01 -5.94 -27.32
N ARG A 254 -1.25 -4.81 -27.99
CA ARG A 254 -1.82 -3.59 -27.42
C ARG A 254 -3.26 -3.83 -26.99
N TRP A 255 -3.60 -3.35 -25.79
CA TRP A 255 -4.98 -3.30 -25.31
C TRP A 255 -5.62 -1.98 -25.74
N PHE A 256 -6.87 -2.06 -26.20
CA PHE A 256 -7.69 -0.91 -26.60
C PHE A 256 -9.01 -0.91 -25.82
N PRO A 257 -9.50 0.27 -25.37
CA PRO A 257 -10.90 0.48 -25.02
C PRO A 257 -11.85 -0.02 -26.13
N LYS A 258 -13.06 -0.43 -25.77
CA LYS A 258 -14.05 -0.93 -26.75
C LYS A 258 -14.48 0.16 -27.73
N GLU A 259 -14.50 1.39 -27.22
CA GLU A 259 -14.93 2.62 -27.88
C GLU A 259 -13.89 3.08 -28.92
N SER A 260 -12.62 2.71 -28.71
CA SER A 260 -11.49 3.00 -29.60
C SER A 260 -10.93 1.72 -30.25
N LEU A 261 -11.79 0.73 -30.50
CA LEU A 261 -11.36 -0.47 -31.22
C LEU A 261 -11.00 -0.11 -32.68
N PRO A 262 -9.90 -0.66 -33.21
CA PRO A 262 -9.51 -0.49 -34.61
C PRO A 262 -10.64 -0.79 -35.59
N LYS A 263 -10.74 -0.02 -36.67
CA LYS A 263 -11.58 -0.40 -37.80
C LYS A 263 -10.87 -1.51 -38.58
N ARG A 264 -11.66 -2.39 -39.18
CA ARG A 264 -11.17 -3.57 -39.90
C ARG A 264 -10.45 -3.12 -41.18
N GLY A 265 -9.12 -3.03 -41.12
CA GLY A 265 -8.28 -2.52 -42.22
C GLY A 265 -7.17 -1.56 -41.75
N ASP A 266 -7.22 -1.06 -40.51
CA ASP A 266 -6.18 -0.17 -39.99
C ASP A 266 -4.86 -0.96 -39.77
N HIS A 267 -3.77 -0.50 -40.39
CA HIS A 267 -2.41 -0.96 -40.08
C HIS A 267 -2.00 -0.40 -38.71
N ILE A 268 -2.18 -1.21 -37.66
CA ILE A 268 -1.88 -0.80 -36.29
C ILE A 268 -0.68 -1.57 -35.76
N GLU A 269 0.29 -0.81 -35.25
CA GLU A 269 1.36 -1.32 -34.43
C GLU A 269 0.78 -1.99 -33.17
N ASN A 270 0.77 -3.32 -33.18
CA ASN A 270 0.28 -4.12 -32.06
C ASN A 270 1.22 -4.08 -30.83
N TYR A 271 2.41 -3.51 -30.96
CA TYR A 271 3.42 -3.45 -29.91
C TYR A 271 3.15 -2.33 -28.91
N ALA A 272 3.10 -2.68 -27.62
CA ALA A 272 2.83 -1.75 -26.53
C ALA A 272 3.87 -1.87 -25.42
N LEU A 273 4.28 -0.73 -24.88
CA LEU A 273 5.03 -0.62 -23.63
C LEU A 273 4.11 0.08 -22.63
N GLY A 274 3.88 -0.53 -21.47
CA GLY A 274 2.89 -0.01 -20.53
C GLY A 274 2.43 -1.04 -19.51
N LEU A 275 1.23 -0.85 -18.97
CA LEU A 275 0.70 -1.65 -17.86
C LEU A 275 -0.32 -2.68 -18.36
N HIS A 276 -0.41 -3.84 -17.71
CA HIS A 276 -1.46 -4.82 -18.03
C HIS A 276 -2.86 -4.28 -17.68
N ALA A 277 -3.82 -4.44 -18.59
CA ALA A 277 -5.21 -4.08 -18.35
C ALA A 277 -5.86 -5.09 -17.37
N PRO A 278 -6.71 -4.67 -16.41
CA PRO A 278 -7.37 -5.57 -15.46
C PRO A 278 -8.09 -6.75 -16.15
N GLY A 279 -7.78 -7.96 -15.71
CA GLY A 279 -8.32 -9.19 -16.28
C GLY A 279 -7.59 -9.73 -17.51
N PHE A 280 -6.56 -9.03 -18.01
CA PHE A 280 -5.70 -9.48 -19.12
C PHE A 280 -4.26 -9.61 -18.64
N PHE A 281 -3.64 -10.76 -18.87
CA PHE A 281 -2.23 -11.01 -18.54
C PHE A 281 -1.31 -10.93 -19.77
N ASP A 282 -1.90 -10.91 -20.97
CA ASP A 282 -1.22 -10.98 -22.26
C ASP A 282 -1.42 -9.74 -23.14
N LYS A 283 -2.26 -8.79 -22.69
CA LYS A 283 -2.50 -7.51 -23.35
C LYS A 283 -1.99 -6.37 -22.49
N VAL A 284 -1.30 -5.43 -23.13
CA VAL A 284 -0.67 -4.27 -22.48
C VAL A 284 -1.37 -3.00 -22.93
N LEU A 285 -1.92 -2.24 -21.97
CA LEU A 285 -2.34 -0.86 -22.20
C LEU A 285 -1.07 -0.02 -22.36
N ASN A 286 -0.87 0.55 -23.55
CA ASN A 286 0.25 1.45 -23.79
C ASN A 286 0.15 2.68 -22.87
N ILE A 287 1.23 3.04 -22.20
CA ILE A 287 1.31 4.22 -21.33
C ILE A 287 2.41 5.12 -21.86
N ASP A 288 2.05 6.36 -22.14
CA ASP A 288 2.95 7.39 -22.66
C ASP A 288 3.43 8.31 -21.52
N LYS A 289 2.55 8.60 -20.54
CA LYS A 289 2.88 9.29 -19.29
C LYS A 289 2.24 8.65 -18.06
N CYS A 290 2.95 8.60 -16.94
CA CYS A 290 2.43 8.15 -15.65
C CYS A 290 2.55 9.27 -14.60
N LEU A 291 1.43 9.66 -13.99
CA LEU A 291 1.40 10.72 -12.97
C LEU A 291 1.96 10.30 -11.60
N LEU A 292 2.25 9.01 -11.39
CA LEU A 292 2.85 8.55 -10.14
C LEU A 292 4.37 8.60 -10.14
N GLN A 293 5.03 8.59 -11.30
CA GLN A 293 6.50 8.64 -11.42
C GLN A 293 7.00 10.06 -11.68
N SER A 294 8.30 10.30 -11.46
CA SER A 294 8.94 11.60 -11.71
C SER A 294 8.91 12.00 -13.20
N GLU A 295 9.08 13.29 -13.50
CA GLU A 295 9.18 13.75 -14.89
C GLU A 295 10.41 13.16 -15.62
N PRO A 296 11.62 13.05 -15.04
CA PRO A 296 12.73 12.33 -15.67
C PRO A 296 12.41 10.87 -16.03
N ALA A 297 11.64 10.16 -15.19
CA ALA A 297 11.17 8.82 -15.51
C ALA A 297 10.15 8.80 -16.66
N ASN A 298 9.28 9.82 -16.76
CA ASN A 298 8.40 10.00 -17.92
C ASN A 298 9.20 10.31 -19.21
N LEU A 299 10.26 11.14 -19.13
CA LEU A 299 11.15 11.43 -20.26
C LEU A 299 11.85 10.17 -20.78
N VAL A 300 12.38 9.32 -19.88
CA VAL A 300 12.96 8.02 -20.28
C VAL A 300 11.90 7.09 -20.88
N LEU A 301 10.70 7.01 -20.30
CA LEU A 301 9.61 6.19 -20.84
C LEU A 301 9.28 6.60 -22.29
N ALA A 302 9.14 7.91 -22.54
CA ALA A 302 8.91 8.45 -23.89
C ALA A 302 10.10 8.16 -24.83
N ALA A 303 11.34 8.41 -24.39
CA ALA A 303 12.53 8.17 -25.19
C ALA A 303 12.69 6.69 -25.61
N VAL A 304 12.31 5.75 -24.74
CA VAL A 304 12.20 4.32 -25.07
C VAL A 304 11.04 4.07 -26.03
N GLN A 305 9.82 4.56 -25.73
CA GLN A 305 8.60 4.41 -26.55
C GLN A 305 8.83 4.76 -28.02
N ASP A 306 9.49 5.89 -28.30
CA ASP A 306 9.78 6.38 -29.65
C ASP A 306 10.58 5.39 -30.51
N TYR A 307 11.41 4.54 -29.88
CA TYR A 307 12.52 3.89 -30.58
C TYR A 307 12.53 2.37 -30.47
N TRP A 308 12.04 1.78 -29.37
CA TRP A 308 12.06 0.31 -29.18
C TRP A 308 11.27 -0.48 -30.24
N ARG A 309 10.38 0.17 -30.99
CA ARG A 309 9.59 -0.41 -32.08
C ARG A 309 10.31 -0.42 -33.43
N ASP A 310 11.43 0.29 -33.57
CA ASP A 310 12.16 0.37 -34.85
C ASP A 310 12.61 -1.04 -35.29
N PRO A 311 12.13 -1.54 -36.44
CA PRO A 311 12.50 -2.87 -36.94
C PRO A 311 14.01 -3.04 -37.16
N GLN A 312 14.76 -1.96 -37.37
CA GLN A 312 16.21 -2.00 -37.56
C GLN A 312 16.97 -2.43 -36.31
N LEU A 313 16.38 -2.26 -35.12
CA LEU A 313 17.00 -2.65 -33.85
C LEU A 313 16.90 -4.15 -33.54
N GLY A 314 16.07 -4.90 -34.27
CA GLY A 314 15.82 -6.33 -33.99
C GLY A 314 15.17 -6.61 -32.63
N LEU A 315 14.68 -5.58 -31.93
CA LEU A 315 14.01 -5.70 -30.64
C LEU A 315 12.63 -6.34 -30.82
N SER A 316 12.32 -7.32 -29.97
CA SER A 316 11.05 -8.04 -29.98
C SER A 316 10.46 -8.08 -28.56
N PRO A 317 9.16 -7.75 -28.36
CA PRO A 317 8.50 -7.96 -27.08
C PRO A 317 8.34 -9.46 -26.80
N TYR A 318 8.41 -9.83 -25.52
CA TYR A 318 8.21 -11.20 -25.07
C TYR A 318 6.72 -11.59 -25.08
N ASP A 319 6.34 -12.62 -25.84
CA ASP A 319 4.98 -13.17 -25.83
C ASP A 319 4.88 -14.26 -24.74
N VAL A 320 3.97 -14.04 -23.79
CA VAL A 320 3.73 -14.93 -22.64
C VAL A 320 3.07 -16.27 -22.99
N HIS A 321 2.62 -16.47 -24.23
CA HIS A 321 2.04 -17.73 -24.71
C HIS A 321 3.03 -18.56 -25.51
N SER A 322 3.85 -17.95 -26.37
CA SER A 322 4.89 -18.66 -27.13
C SER A 322 6.24 -18.70 -26.42
N HIS A 323 6.38 -17.98 -25.30
CA HIS A 323 7.61 -17.86 -24.51
C HIS A 323 8.83 -17.38 -25.31
N SER A 324 8.60 -16.58 -26.35
CA SER A 324 9.61 -16.08 -27.28
C SER A 324 9.62 -14.55 -27.34
N GLY A 325 10.74 -13.97 -27.77
CA GLY A 325 10.99 -12.52 -27.78
C GLY A 325 12.11 -12.11 -26.82
N PHE A 326 12.56 -10.87 -26.91
CA PHE A 326 13.76 -10.37 -26.20
C PHE A 326 13.41 -9.51 -24.98
N LEU A 327 12.61 -8.46 -25.16
CA LEU A 327 12.25 -7.49 -24.12
C LEU A 327 11.06 -7.99 -23.30
N LYS A 328 11.23 -8.12 -21.98
CA LYS A 328 10.14 -8.50 -21.05
C LYS A 328 9.56 -7.28 -20.35
N HIS A 329 10.38 -6.55 -19.59
CA HIS A 329 9.93 -5.43 -18.77
C HIS A 329 10.89 -4.24 -18.80
N LEU A 330 10.36 -3.06 -18.52
CA LEU A 330 11.12 -1.85 -18.22
C LEU A 330 10.82 -1.45 -16.76
N MET A 331 11.84 -1.45 -15.90
CA MET A 331 11.75 -0.81 -14.60
C MET A 331 12.45 0.55 -14.65
N LEU A 332 11.80 1.53 -14.04
CA LEU A 332 12.39 2.82 -13.71
C LEU A 332 12.42 2.91 -12.18
N ARG A 333 13.57 3.31 -11.63
CA ARG A 333 13.72 3.65 -10.21
C ARG A 333 14.34 5.01 -10.05
N THR A 334 13.82 5.82 -9.14
CA THR A 334 14.46 7.07 -8.72
C THR A 334 15.05 6.95 -7.32
N GLY A 335 16.01 7.83 -7.04
CA GLY A 335 16.60 8.06 -5.74
C GLY A 335 17.22 9.45 -5.72
N SER A 336 18.15 9.69 -4.80
CA SER A 336 18.79 10.99 -4.59
C SER A 336 20.28 10.79 -4.28
N ASP A 337 21.17 11.48 -5.00
CA ASP A 337 22.60 11.43 -4.72
C ASP A 337 22.88 12.12 -3.38
N VAL A 338 23.47 11.35 -2.45
CA VAL A 338 23.64 11.72 -1.04
C VAL A 338 24.55 12.94 -0.84
N LYS A 339 25.43 13.25 -1.79
CA LYS A 339 26.39 14.36 -1.67
C LYS A 339 25.83 15.67 -2.22
N THR A 340 25.00 15.58 -3.26
CA THR A 340 24.52 16.74 -4.02
C THR A 340 23.03 17.03 -3.81
N GLY A 341 22.26 16.05 -3.31
CA GLY A 341 20.80 16.10 -3.21
C GLY A 341 20.08 16.01 -4.56
N LEU A 342 20.81 15.78 -5.66
CA LEU A 342 20.25 15.74 -7.01
C LEU A 342 19.54 14.41 -7.28
N PRO A 343 18.43 14.40 -8.05
CA PRO A 343 17.73 13.16 -8.40
C PRO A 343 18.62 12.19 -9.19
N GLU A 344 18.56 10.91 -8.81
CA GLU A 344 19.14 9.80 -9.55
C GLU A 344 18.04 8.97 -10.20
N LEU A 345 18.27 8.51 -11.43
CA LEU A 345 17.39 7.59 -12.17
C LEU A 345 18.19 6.37 -12.63
N MET A 346 17.69 5.19 -12.23
CA MET A 346 18.10 3.89 -12.77
C MET A 346 17.07 3.40 -13.77
N VAL A 347 17.55 3.03 -14.95
CA VAL A 347 16.78 2.33 -15.97
C VAL A 347 17.20 0.87 -15.97
N ASN A 348 16.25 -0.07 -15.86
CA ASN A 348 16.55 -1.50 -15.87
C ASN A 348 15.68 -2.22 -16.91
N PHE A 349 16.34 -2.74 -17.96
CA PHE A 349 15.72 -3.59 -18.97
C PHE A 349 15.75 -5.05 -18.53
N VAL A 350 14.58 -5.66 -18.41
CA VAL A 350 14.48 -7.11 -18.17
C VAL A 350 14.36 -7.82 -19.51
N THR A 351 15.28 -8.73 -19.81
CA THR A 351 15.34 -9.46 -21.09
C THR A 351 15.31 -10.98 -20.89
N SER A 352 14.99 -11.71 -21.95
CA SER A 352 15.03 -13.20 -21.96
C SER A 352 16.43 -13.79 -22.09
N SER A 353 17.42 -12.98 -22.50
CA SER A 353 18.82 -13.38 -22.72
C SER A 353 19.74 -12.15 -22.64
N TYR A 354 21.04 -12.36 -22.44
CA TYR A 354 22.03 -11.28 -22.50
C TYR A 354 22.43 -10.98 -23.95
N LYS A 355 22.05 -9.79 -24.44
CA LYS A 355 22.37 -9.26 -25.78
C LYS A 355 22.54 -7.74 -25.73
N PRO A 356 23.63 -7.23 -25.10
CA PRO A 356 23.82 -5.80 -24.86
C PRO A 356 23.88 -4.98 -26.15
N GLU A 357 24.29 -5.58 -27.27
CA GLU A 357 24.33 -4.96 -28.60
C GLU A 357 22.96 -4.50 -29.10
N LEU A 358 21.89 -5.22 -28.76
CA LEU A 358 20.51 -4.83 -29.12
C LEU A 358 20.00 -3.66 -28.27
N LEU A 359 20.49 -3.53 -27.03
CA LEU A 359 20.11 -2.45 -26.13
C LEU A 359 20.95 -1.19 -26.32
N LYS A 360 22.16 -1.30 -26.89
CA LYS A 360 23.11 -0.18 -27.07
C LYS A 360 22.48 1.09 -27.65
N PRO A 361 21.65 1.06 -28.72
CA PRO A 361 21.05 2.28 -29.27
C PRO A 361 20.04 2.95 -28.32
N LEU A 362 19.33 2.16 -27.49
CA LEU A 362 18.49 2.70 -26.42
C LEU A 362 19.33 3.28 -25.27
N VAL A 363 20.41 2.60 -24.89
CA VAL A 363 21.36 3.06 -23.85
C VAL A 363 21.95 4.42 -24.21
N GLU A 364 22.45 4.58 -25.45
CA GLU A 364 22.97 5.85 -25.97
C GLU A 364 21.90 6.96 -25.94
N LYS A 365 20.68 6.70 -26.40
CA LYS A 365 19.59 7.69 -26.36
C LYS A 365 19.23 8.11 -24.93
N ILE A 366 19.01 7.17 -24.00
CA ILE A 366 18.51 7.48 -22.65
C ILE A 366 19.60 8.01 -21.71
N SER A 367 20.88 7.68 -21.94
CA SER A 367 22.02 8.24 -21.19
C SER A 367 22.24 9.74 -21.43
N SER A 368 21.53 10.35 -22.40
CA SER A 368 21.51 11.80 -22.58
C SER A 368 20.64 12.55 -21.56
N VAL A 369 19.78 11.85 -20.81
CA VAL A 369 18.96 12.42 -19.73
C VAL A 369 19.84 12.60 -18.49
N PRO A 370 20.06 13.82 -17.97
CA PRO A 370 21.06 14.09 -16.93
C PRO A 370 20.90 13.29 -15.64
N GLU A 371 19.66 12.97 -15.25
CA GLU A 371 19.35 12.18 -14.06
C GLU A 371 19.67 10.68 -14.24
N VAL A 372 19.85 10.18 -15.46
CA VAL A 372 20.13 8.76 -15.73
C VAL A 372 21.58 8.43 -15.38
N VAL A 373 21.81 8.06 -14.12
CA VAL A 373 23.13 7.68 -13.60
C VAL A 373 23.42 6.19 -13.71
N SER A 374 22.42 5.37 -14.06
CA SER A 374 22.51 3.89 -14.08
C SER A 374 21.61 3.31 -15.17
N ILE A 375 22.18 2.48 -16.05
CA ILE A 375 21.41 1.65 -16.98
C ILE A 375 21.83 0.20 -16.82
N MET A 376 20.86 -0.65 -16.53
CA MET A 376 21.03 -2.05 -16.15
C MET A 376 20.29 -2.97 -17.13
N ASN A 377 20.82 -4.17 -17.34
CA ASN A 377 20.10 -5.27 -17.97
C ASN A 377 20.02 -6.46 -17.02
N ASN A 378 18.80 -6.83 -16.67
CA ASN A 378 18.49 -8.02 -15.91
C ASN A 378 18.07 -9.16 -16.85
N VAL A 379 18.78 -10.28 -16.84
CA VAL A 379 18.41 -11.45 -17.63
C VAL A 379 17.49 -12.33 -16.79
N ASN A 380 16.30 -12.62 -17.30
CA ASN A 380 15.35 -13.55 -16.70
C ASN A 380 15.03 -14.63 -17.74
N THR A 381 15.55 -15.85 -17.54
CA THR A 381 15.30 -16.97 -18.46
C THR A 381 13.95 -17.66 -18.20
N SER A 382 13.39 -17.49 -17.00
CA SER A 382 12.10 -18.06 -16.59
C SER A 382 10.93 -17.78 -17.54
N VAL A 383 10.01 -18.73 -17.67
CA VAL A 383 8.71 -18.55 -18.34
C VAL A 383 7.71 -17.72 -17.51
N GLY A 384 8.03 -17.46 -16.23
CA GLY A 384 7.21 -16.63 -15.36
C GLY A 384 7.22 -15.16 -15.77
N ASN A 385 6.09 -14.47 -15.59
CA ASN A 385 5.97 -13.01 -15.78
C ASN A 385 6.61 -12.25 -14.60
N THR A 386 7.90 -12.50 -14.35
CA THR A 386 8.68 -11.93 -13.25
C THR A 386 9.74 -10.99 -13.80
N SER A 387 9.77 -9.79 -13.25
CA SER A 387 10.69 -8.72 -13.62
C SER A 387 12.03 -8.75 -12.87
N VAL A 388 12.26 -9.74 -12.01
CA VAL A 388 13.53 -9.94 -11.31
C VAL A 388 14.45 -10.78 -12.19
N GLY A 389 15.68 -10.32 -12.41
CA GLY A 389 16.69 -11.08 -13.14
C GLY A 389 17.33 -12.18 -12.29
N GLU A 390 17.83 -13.21 -12.96
CA GLU A 390 18.76 -14.21 -12.43
C GLU A 390 20.20 -13.64 -12.44
N GLU A 391 20.52 -12.79 -13.43
CA GLU A 391 21.81 -12.13 -13.62
C GLU A 391 21.63 -10.62 -13.86
N GLU A 392 22.51 -9.79 -13.28
CA GLU A 392 22.50 -8.32 -13.42
C GLU A 392 23.75 -7.82 -14.17
N TYR A 393 23.55 -7.07 -15.25
CA TYR A 393 24.62 -6.45 -16.04
C TYR A 393 24.49 -4.92 -16.01
N THR A 394 25.58 -4.21 -15.77
CA THR A 394 25.62 -2.73 -15.91
C THR A 394 25.98 -2.37 -17.36
N LEU A 395 25.08 -1.67 -18.04
CA LEU A 395 25.29 -1.20 -19.41
C LEU A 395 25.84 0.24 -19.46
N TYR A 396 25.55 1.06 -18.44
CA TYR A 396 26.03 2.43 -18.32
C TYR A 396 26.06 2.89 -16.85
N GLY A 397 27.07 3.70 -16.51
CA GLY A 397 27.12 4.43 -15.25
C GLY A 397 27.31 3.54 -14.01
N LYS A 398 26.56 3.86 -12.94
CA LYS A 398 26.58 3.15 -11.66
C LYS A 398 25.80 1.83 -11.75
N SER A 399 26.20 0.82 -10.98
CA SER A 399 25.43 -0.45 -10.82
C SER A 399 24.28 -0.37 -9.81
N ASN A 400 24.15 0.77 -9.12
CA ASN A 400 23.18 1.05 -8.08
C ASN A 400 22.94 2.57 -8.00
N ILE A 401 21.78 2.95 -7.47
CA ILE A 401 21.47 4.33 -7.07
C ILE A 401 21.43 4.43 -5.55
N THR A 402 21.43 5.64 -5.02
CA THR A 402 21.30 5.93 -3.60
C THR A 402 19.97 6.58 -3.25
N GLU A 403 19.54 6.41 -2.01
CA GLU A 403 18.43 7.14 -1.41
C GLU A 403 18.70 7.36 0.07
N THR A 404 18.16 8.44 0.65
CA THR A 404 18.23 8.71 2.09
C THR A 404 16.91 8.36 2.77
N LEU A 405 16.97 7.67 3.91
CA LEU A 405 15.80 7.29 4.70
C LEU A 405 16.13 7.27 6.21
N ARG A 406 15.35 7.98 7.04
CA ARG A 406 15.61 8.25 8.48
C ARG A 406 17.03 8.78 8.74
N GLY A 407 17.58 9.54 7.79
CA GLY A 407 18.96 10.05 7.83
C GLY A 407 20.06 9.00 7.63
N LEU A 408 19.72 7.80 7.14
CA LEU A 408 20.68 6.79 6.68
C LEU A 408 20.68 6.72 5.15
N THR A 409 21.84 6.38 4.58
CA THR A 409 21.99 6.17 3.14
C THR A 409 21.79 4.70 2.77
N PHE A 410 20.96 4.43 1.77
CA PHE A 410 20.76 3.08 1.23
C PHE A 410 21.21 3.02 -0.22
N GLN A 411 22.01 2.00 -0.57
CA GLN A 411 22.26 1.60 -1.95
C GLN A 411 21.12 0.70 -2.44
N ILE A 412 20.63 0.99 -3.63
CA ILE A 412 19.48 0.33 -4.26
C ILE A 412 19.95 -0.32 -5.57
N SER A 413 20.05 -1.65 -5.56
CA SER A 413 20.34 -2.49 -6.74
C SER A 413 19.12 -2.68 -7.65
N ALA A 414 19.30 -3.19 -8.87
CA ALA A 414 18.21 -3.30 -9.84
C ALA A 414 17.17 -4.38 -9.49
N ASN A 415 17.54 -5.43 -8.73
CA ASN A 415 16.59 -6.43 -8.22
C ASN A 415 16.06 -6.17 -6.80
N SER A 416 16.78 -5.45 -5.93
CA SER A 416 16.39 -5.21 -4.52
C SER A 416 14.92 -4.80 -4.32
N PHE A 417 14.34 -5.20 -3.20
CA PHE A 417 13.18 -4.51 -2.67
C PHE A 417 13.63 -3.21 -1.95
N PHE A 418 12.88 -2.14 -2.19
CA PHE A 418 12.96 -0.88 -1.47
C PHE A 418 11.56 -0.25 -1.49
N GLN A 419 11.21 0.55 -0.48
CA GLN A 419 9.87 1.12 -0.37
C GLN A 419 9.59 2.08 -1.53
N THR A 420 8.46 1.89 -2.22
CA THR A 420 8.19 2.60 -3.49
C THR A 420 7.79 4.07 -3.33
N ASN A 421 7.75 4.60 -2.10
CA ASN A 421 7.43 5.97 -1.75
C ASN A 421 8.32 6.34 -0.55
N THR A 422 9.40 7.08 -0.78
CA THR A 422 10.38 7.43 0.27
C THR A 422 9.72 8.25 1.39
N HIS A 423 8.85 9.20 1.04
CA HIS A 423 8.17 10.06 2.02
C HIS A 423 7.26 9.28 2.98
N GLN A 424 6.44 8.33 2.48
CA GLN A 424 5.65 7.48 3.38
C GLN A 424 6.46 6.38 4.06
N ALA A 425 7.63 6.01 3.53
CA ALA A 425 8.55 5.13 4.24
C ALA A 425 9.15 5.84 5.48
N GLU A 426 9.49 7.13 5.40
CA GLU A 426 9.92 7.93 6.56
C GLU A 426 8.87 7.90 7.68
N VAL A 427 7.59 8.16 7.34
CA VAL A 427 6.48 8.20 8.29
C VAL A 427 6.20 6.81 8.88
N LEU A 428 6.15 5.77 8.02
CA LEU A 428 5.97 4.38 8.46
C LEU A 428 7.10 3.96 9.41
N TYR A 429 8.36 4.29 9.10
CA TYR A 429 9.51 3.83 9.87
C TYR A 429 9.64 4.60 11.18
N LYS A 430 9.27 5.88 11.20
CA LYS A 430 9.07 6.60 12.46
C LYS A 430 8.00 5.92 13.32
N LEU A 431 6.89 5.45 12.75
CA LEU A 431 5.89 4.74 13.54
C LEU A 431 6.31 3.33 13.95
N ILE A 432 7.16 2.64 13.19
CA ILE A 432 7.81 1.40 13.66
C ILE A 432 8.68 1.69 14.87
N GLU A 433 9.46 2.78 14.86
CA GLU A 433 10.30 3.24 15.97
C GLU A 433 9.45 3.64 17.19
N ASP A 434 8.39 4.42 17.00
CA ASP A 434 7.46 4.82 18.07
C ASP A 434 6.71 3.60 18.66
N CYS A 435 6.28 2.65 17.81
CA CYS A 435 5.62 1.40 18.23
C CYS A 435 6.60 0.40 18.86
N ALA A 436 7.86 0.38 18.46
CA ALA A 436 8.89 -0.44 19.10
C ALA A 436 9.14 0.01 20.55
N GLY A 437 8.79 1.26 20.90
CA GLY A 437 8.71 1.74 22.28
C GLY A 437 10.01 1.53 23.05
N LEU A 438 11.13 1.80 22.39
CA LEU A 438 12.48 1.50 22.86
C LEU A 438 12.77 2.19 24.19
N ARG A 439 13.48 1.51 25.09
CA ARG A 439 13.91 2.04 26.40
C ARG A 439 14.87 3.23 26.28
N GLY A 440 15.59 3.34 25.16
CA GLY A 440 16.58 4.39 24.91
C GLY A 440 17.89 4.23 25.69
N ASP A 441 18.04 3.15 26.47
CA ASP A 441 19.26 2.81 27.22
C ASP A 441 20.31 2.03 26.39
N GLY A 442 19.98 1.71 25.14
CA GLY A 442 20.86 0.93 24.24
C GLY A 442 21.03 -0.54 24.63
N SER A 443 20.21 -1.09 25.55
CA SER A 443 20.33 -2.48 26.02
C SER A 443 19.60 -3.51 25.15
N GLU A 444 18.64 -3.05 24.34
CA GLU A 444 17.64 -3.89 23.66
C GLU A 444 18.18 -4.66 22.45
N ILE A 445 17.62 -5.83 22.18
CA ILE A 445 17.92 -6.62 20.99
C ILE A 445 16.69 -6.68 20.08
N VAL A 446 16.88 -6.32 18.80
CA VAL A 446 15.84 -6.32 17.77
C VAL A 446 16.04 -7.51 16.84
N LEU A 447 14.97 -8.25 16.57
CA LEU A 447 14.89 -9.28 15.53
C LEU A 447 14.03 -8.77 14.36
N ASP A 448 14.65 -8.45 13.23
CA ASP A 448 14.02 -7.93 12.01
C ASP A 448 13.75 -9.09 11.02
N LEU A 449 12.51 -9.56 10.97
CA LEU A 449 12.08 -10.68 10.11
C LEU A 449 11.56 -10.16 8.77
N PHE A 450 11.98 -10.80 7.69
CA PHE A 450 11.77 -10.33 6.30
C PHE A 450 12.47 -8.98 6.05
N CYS A 451 13.67 -8.80 6.62
CA CYS A 451 14.36 -7.51 6.68
C CYS A 451 14.75 -6.90 5.32
N GLY A 452 14.66 -7.67 4.23
CA GLY A 452 15.04 -7.23 2.89
C GLY A 452 16.47 -6.69 2.86
N THR A 453 16.63 -5.43 2.41
CA THR A 453 17.91 -4.71 2.35
C THR A 453 18.29 -4.00 3.67
N GLY A 454 17.72 -4.46 4.80
CA GLY A 454 18.01 -3.99 6.16
C GLY A 454 17.33 -2.67 6.54
N THR A 455 16.38 -2.19 5.72
CA THR A 455 15.90 -0.80 5.80
C THR A 455 15.21 -0.44 7.11
N ILE A 456 14.49 -1.37 7.75
CA ILE A 456 13.86 -1.12 9.05
C ILE A 456 14.90 -1.25 10.16
N GLY A 457 15.49 -2.44 10.32
CA GLY A 457 16.45 -2.74 11.38
C GLY A 457 17.63 -1.75 11.46
N LEU A 458 18.21 -1.33 10.33
CA LEU A 458 19.31 -0.36 10.33
C LEU A 458 18.91 1.02 10.88
N THR A 459 17.67 1.47 10.67
CA THR A 459 17.22 2.76 11.21
C THR A 459 17.14 2.75 12.73
N LEU A 460 16.79 1.59 13.32
CA LEU A 460 16.73 1.36 14.76
C LEU A 460 18.08 1.03 15.40
N ALA A 461 19.06 0.56 14.62
CA ALA A 461 20.37 0.11 15.12
C ALA A 461 21.10 1.16 15.99
N ARG A 462 20.85 2.45 15.79
CA ARG A 462 21.43 3.54 16.59
C ARG A 462 20.92 3.61 18.05
N TRP A 463 19.80 2.97 18.35
CA TRP A 463 19.08 3.04 19.63
C TRP A 463 19.15 1.76 20.46
N VAL A 464 19.69 0.68 19.89
CA VAL A 464 19.58 -0.67 20.44
C VAL A 464 20.95 -1.34 20.51
N LYS A 465 21.08 -2.37 21.34
CA LYS A 465 22.33 -3.12 21.52
C LYS A 465 22.76 -3.82 20.25
N HIS A 466 21.83 -4.53 19.60
CA HIS A 466 22.10 -5.26 18.35
C HIS A 466 20.83 -5.53 17.55
N VAL A 467 20.98 -5.60 16.23
CA VAL A 467 19.92 -5.95 15.27
C VAL A 467 20.26 -7.26 14.57
N TYR A 468 19.37 -8.24 14.63
CA TYR A 468 19.46 -9.49 13.88
C TYR A 468 18.41 -9.51 12.77
N GLY A 469 18.84 -9.49 11.50
CA GLY A 469 17.95 -9.49 10.34
C GLY A 469 17.89 -10.84 9.64
N TYR A 470 16.69 -11.29 9.23
CA TYR A 470 16.49 -12.51 8.44
C TYR A 470 15.76 -12.23 7.12
N GLU A 471 16.34 -12.71 6.03
CA GLU A 471 15.81 -12.58 4.66
C GLU A 471 16.17 -13.82 3.83
N VAL A 472 15.31 -14.23 2.90
CA VAL A 472 15.51 -15.44 2.08
C VAL A 472 16.35 -15.15 0.82
N VAL A 473 16.32 -13.91 0.31
CA VAL A 473 17.04 -13.48 -0.90
C VAL A 473 18.51 -13.13 -0.58
N PRO A 474 19.52 -13.85 -1.13
CA PRO A 474 20.94 -13.59 -0.87
C PRO A 474 21.38 -12.17 -1.23
N GLN A 475 20.90 -11.64 -2.35
CA GLN A 475 21.21 -10.29 -2.82
C GLN A 475 20.72 -9.22 -1.84
N ALA A 476 19.57 -9.43 -1.20
CA ALA A 476 19.03 -8.50 -0.22
C ALA A 476 19.85 -8.50 1.08
N ILE A 477 20.33 -9.67 1.54
CA ILE A 477 21.30 -9.79 2.63
C ILE A 477 22.62 -9.08 2.30
N SER A 478 23.14 -9.25 1.07
CA SER A 478 24.35 -8.56 0.60
C SER A 478 24.17 -7.04 0.61
N ASP A 479 23.03 -6.55 0.12
CA ASP A 479 22.65 -5.13 0.14
C ASP A 479 22.51 -4.63 1.58
N ALA A 480 21.90 -5.39 2.50
CA ALA A 480 21.80 -5.05 3.93
C ALA A 480 23.17 -4.90 4.60
N CYS A 481 24.08 -5.84 4.37
CA CYS A 481 25.46 -5.77 4.86
C CYS A 481 26.22 -4.56 4.28
N ARG A 482 26.02 -4.24 2.99
CA ARG A 482 26.59 -3.03 2.36
C ARG A 482 26.01 -1.74 2.97
N ASN A 483 24.70 -1.69 3.19
CA ASN A 483 24.02 -0.55 3.80
C ASN A 483 24.47 -0.35 5.26
N ALA A 484 24.65 -1.41 6.04
CA ALA A 484 25.22 -1.33 7.39
C ALA A 484 26.61 -0.68 7.37
N LYS A 485 27.51 -1.21 6.53
CA LYS A 485 28.88 -0.69 6.37
C LYS A 485 28.90 0.76 5.87
N LEU A 486 28.02 1.13 4.93
CA LEU A 486 27.93 2.48 4.37
C LEU A 486 27.52 3.52 5.42
N ASN A 487 26.71 3.13 6.39
CA ASN A 487 26.28 3.97 7.51
C ASN A 487 27.16 3.83 8.77
N ASN A 488 28.28 3.09 8.69
CA ASN A 488 29.14 2.76 9.82
C ASN A 488 28.44 2.02 10.98
N ILE A 489 27.38 1.28 10.68
CA ILE A 489 26.62 0.47 11.64
C ILE A 489 27.33 -0.89 11.80
N SER A 490 27.84 -1.17 13.00
CA SER A 490 28.57 -2.41 13.33
C SER A 490 27.78 -3.38 14.20
N ASN A 491 26.69 -2.94 14.83
CA ASN A 491 25.81 -3.73 15.69
C ASN A 491 24.59 -4.30 14.94
N ALA A 492 24.80 -4.73 13.70
CA ALA A 492 23.78 -5.38 12.87
C ALA A 492 24.34 -6.68 12.27
N THR A 493 23.53 -7.73 12.22
CA THR A 493 23.91 -9.03 11.64
C THR A 493 22.77 -9.58 10.81
N PHE A 494 23.04 -9.84 9.53
CA PHE A 494 22.05 -10.31 8.57
C PHE A 494 22.31 -11.78 8.22
N VAL A 495 21.27 -12.61 8.31
CA VAL A 495 21.34 -14.06 8.12
C VAL A 495 20.39 -14.47 7.00
N GLN A 496 20.92 -15.18 6.01
CA GLN A 496 20.07 -15.76 4.96
C GLN A 496 19.25 -16.94 5.53
N GLY A 497 17.93 -16.92 5.36
CA GLY A 497 17.07 -18.02 5.82
C GLY A 497 15.65 -17.98 5.26
N ASP A 498 15.11 -19.16 4.93
CA ASP A 498 13.71 -19.31 4.52
C ASP A 498 12.81 -19.43 5.76
N LEU A 499 12.19 -18.31 6.16
CA LEU A 499 11.30 -18.23 7.33
C LEU A 499 10.05 -19.15 7.23
N ASN A 500 9.74 -19.70 6.05
CA ASN A 500 8.69 -20.71 5.89
C ASN A 500 9.16 -22.11 6.31
N LYS A 501 10.47 -22.37 6.28
CA LYS A 501 11.09 -23.69 6.48
C LYS A 501 11.86 -23.83 7.80
N ILE A 502 11.71 -22.89 8.73
CA ILE A 502 12.42 -22.92 10.03
C ILE A 502 12.33 -24.29 10.74
N GLY A 503 13.46 -24.68 11.33
CA GLY A 503 13.64 -25.88 12.15
C GLY A 503 13.43 -25.60 13.63
N GLY A 504 13.67 -26.61 14.47
CA GLY A 504 13.62 -26.48 15.94
C GLY A 504 14.85 -25.80 16.55
N ASP A 505 15.88 -25.58 15.75
CA ASP A 505 17.13 -24.88 16.04
C ASP A 505 17.10 -23.38 15.67
N PHE A 506 16.07 -22.95 14.92
CA PHE A 506 15.86 -21.54 14.61
C PHE A 506 15.63 -20.73 15.90
N GLY A 507 16.43 -19.69 16.09
CA GLY A 507 16.49 -18.93 17.35
C GLY A 507 17.75 -19.18 18.17
N ASN A 508 18.43 -20.32 18.02
CA ASN A 508 19.63 -20.64 18.82
C ASN A 508 20.87 -19.81 18.46
N ALA A 509 20.86 -19.15 17.30
CA ALA A 509 21.99 -18.37 16.77
C ALA A 509 22.03 -16.92 17.28
N PHE A 510 21.03 -16.46 18.01
CA PHE A 510 20.95 -15.09 18.54
C PHE A 510 20.39 -15.06 19.97
N PRO A 511 20.72 -14.06 20.80
CA PRO A 511 20.14 -13.92 22.13
C PRO A 511 18.63 -13.61 22.02
N LYS A 512 17.83 -13.96 23.03
CA LYS A 512 16.39 -13.65 23.04
C LYS A 512 16.17 -12.14 22.78
N PRO A 513 15.37 -11.76 21.76
CA PRO A 513 15.11 -10.35 21.46
C PRO A 513 14.10 -9.73 22.43
N ASP A 514 14.27 -8.43 22.66
CA ASP A 514 13.29 -7.56 23.34
C ASP A 514 12.14 -7.20 22.39
N ILE A 515 12.47 -6.88 21.13
CA ILE A 515 11.51 -6.50 20.08
C ILE A 515 11.68 -7.41 18.86
N VAL A 516 10.56 -7.91 18.33
CA VAL A 516 10.49 -8.53 17.00
C VAL A 516 9.79 -7.58 16.05
N ILE A 517 10.33 -7.41 14.84
CA ILE A 517 9.68 -6.74 13.73
C ILE A 517 9.45 -7.78 12.63
N SER A 518 8.31 -7.71 11.96
CA SER A 518 7.95 -8.66 10.90
C SER A 518 7.21 -7.93 9.78
N ASP A 519 7.83 -7.79 8.60
CA ASP A 519 7.19 -7.25 7.38
C ASP A 519 6.99 -8.35 6.31
N PRO A 520 6.12 -9.35 6.56
CA PRO A 520 5.95 -10.47 5.64
C PRO A 520 5.39 -10.06 4.29
N ASN A 521 5.73 -10.89 3.30
CA ASN A 521 5.17 -10.80 1.96
C ASN A 521 3.63 -11.02 1.95
N ARG A 522 2.99 -10.74 0.80
CA ARG A 522 1.52 -10.75 0.64
C ARG A 522 0.77 -11.99 1.18
N PRO A 523 1.31 -13.22 1.13
CA PRO A 523 0.74 -14.39 1.83
C PRO A 523 0.61 -14.32 3.37
N GLY A 524 1.27 -13.36 4.04
CA GLY A 524 1.43 -13.31 5.49
C GLY A 524 2.48 -14.32 6.00
N MET A 525 2.53 -14.51 7.31
CA MET A 525 3.47 -15.43 7.94
C MET A 525 3.06 -16.89 7.76
N HIS A 526 4.05 -17.78 7.61
CA HIS A 526 3.81 -19.22 7.64
C HIS A 526 3.55 -19.70 9.08
N MET A 527 2.68 -20.70 9.24
CA MET A 527 2.25 -21.22 10.55
C MET A 527 3.41 -21.67 11.45
N LYS A 528 4.52 -22.16 10.87
CA LYS A 528 5.75 -22.46 11.65
C LYS A 528 6.32 -21.22 12.34
N LEU A 529 6.37 -20.09 11.65
CA LEU A 529 6.90 -18.84 12.20
C LEU A 529 5.98 -18.29 13.29
N ILE A 530 4.65 -18.34 13.10
CA ILE A 530 3.67 -17.96 14.13
C ILE A 530 3.86 -18.81 15.39
N LYS A 531 3.99 -20.14 15.25
CA LYS A 531 4.28 -21.05 16.37
C LYS A 531 5.66 -20.80 17.03
N PHE A 532 6.65 -20.33 16.28
CA PHE A 532 7.93 -19.88 16.84
C PHE A 532 7.76 -18.60 17.66
N LEU A 533 7.06 -17.58 17.14
CA LEU A 533 6.84 -16.32 17.85
C LEU A 533 6.07 -16.51 19.16
N LEU A 534 5.01 -17.33 19.14
CA LEU A 534 4.26 -17.75 20.34
C LEU A 534 5.16 -18.40 21.41
N LYS A 535 6.16 -19.19 21.01
CA LYS A 535 7.13 -19.82 21.92
C LYS A 535 8.24 -18.86 22.37
N LEU A 536 8.66 -17.95 21.50
CA LEU A 536 9.73 -16.98 21.76
C LEU A 536 9.36 -16.05 22.93
N LYS A 537 8.08 -15.69 23.04
CA LYS A 537 7.55 -14.76 24.04
C LYS A 537 8.41 -13.50 24.18
N ALA A 538 8.75 -12.88 23.05
CA ALA A 538 9.46 -11.59 23.02
C ALA A 538 8.56 -10.51 23.66
N PRO A 539 9.07 -9.59 24.49
CA PRO A 539 8.30 -8.52 25.11
C PRO A 539 7.47 -7.65 24.15
N ARG A 540 7.89 -7.52 22.89
CA ARG A 540 7.16 -6.73 21.89
C ARG A 540 7.26 -7.31 20.48
N ILE A 541 6.18 -7.21 19.72
CA ILE A 541 6.11 -7.55 18.31
C ILE A 541 5.51 -6.38 17.53
N VAL A 542 6.16 -5.95 16.45
CA VAL A 542 5.66 -4.98 15.48
C VAL A 542 5.42 -5.68 14.15
N TYR A 543 4.16 -5.95 13.80
CA TYR A 543 3.77 -6.56 12.52
C TYR A 543 3.50 -5.44 11.50
N VAL A 544 4.31 -5.37 10.44
CA VAL A 544 4.06 -4.54 9.24
C VAL A 544 3.41 -5.41 8.15
N SER A 545 2.36 -4.94 7.47
CA SER A 545 1.64 -5.80 6.51
C SER A 545 1.10 -5.09 5.28
N CYS A 546 1.63 -5.40 4.10
CA CYS A 546 1.04 -4.92 2.84
C CYS A 546 -0.30 -5.60 2.44
N ASN A 547 -0.86 -6.47 3.29
CA ASN A 547 -2.13 -7.17 3.02
C ASN A 547 -2.98 -7.33 4.30
N PRO A 548 -4.01 -6.48 4.52
CA PRO A 548 -4.84 -6.56 5.72
C PRO A 548 -5.59 -7.89 5.88
N ALA A 549 -5.89 -8.62 4.80
CA ALA A 549 -6.64 -9.87 4.91
C ALA A 549 -5.79 -11.01 5.50
N THR A 550 -4.51 -11.10 5.12
CA THR A 550 -3.58 -12.06 5.73
C THR A 550 -3.04 -11.56 7.06
N CYS A 551 -2.95 -10.24 7.26
CA CYS A 551 -2.68 -9.64 8.56
C CYS A 551 -3.76 -10.09 9.56
N ALA A 552 -5.03 -9.84 9.29
CA ALA A 552 -6.13 -10.21 10.18
C ALA A 552 -6.15 -11.71 10.53
N ARG A 553 -5.87 -12.60 9.56
CA ARG A 553 -5.68 -14.04 9.82
C ARG A 553 -4.52 -14.31 10.78
N ASP A 554 -3.37 -13.67 10.58
CA ASP A 554 -2.20 -13.89 11.43
C ASP A 554 -2.38 -13.28 12.83
N LEU A 555 -3.14 -12.19 12.95
CA LEU A 555 -3.55 -11.61 14.23
C LEU A 555 -4.44 -12.57 15.02
N ASP A 556 -5.40 -13.23 14.37
CA ASP A 556 -6.21 -14.27 15.01
C ASP A 556 -5.32 -15.36 15.63
N TYR A 557 -4.29 -15.82 14.90
CA TYR A 557 -3.37 -16.83 15.43
C TYR A 557 -2.38 -16.32 16.50
N LEU A 558 -1.93 -15.08 16.41
CA LEU A 558 -1.01 -14.49 17.39
C LEU A 558 -1.74 -14.11 18.69
N CYS A 559 -2.91 -13.50 18.58
CA CYS A 559 -3.70 -13.04 19.73
C CYS A 559 -4.53 -14.18 20.35
N HIS A 560 -5.18 -15.03 19.55
CA HIS A 560 -6.09 -16.09 20.05
C HIS A 560 -5.47 -17.49 20.05
N GLY A 561 -4.22 -17.64 19.58
CA GLY A 561 -3.54 -18.93 19.47
C GLY A 561 -4.00 -19.79 18.29
N VAL A 562 -3.52 -21.03 18.25
CA VAL A 562 -3.75 -21.96 17.12
C VAL A 562 -4.49 -23.22 17.59
N VAL A 563 -5.75 -23.36 17.22
CA VAL A 563 -6.57 -24.54 17.56
C VAL A 563 -6.05 -25.78 16.82
N GLY A 564 -5.73 -26.85 17.55
CA GLY A 564 -5.53 -28.20 16.99
C GLY A 564 -4.21 -28.90 17.33
N ASP A 565 -3.18 -28.19 17.77
CA ASP A 565 -1.97 -28.83 18.30
C ASP A 565 -2.15 -29.11 19.80
N ARG A 566 -1.93 -30.35 20.23
CA ARG A 566 -1.70 -30.70 21.65
C ARG A 566 -0.30 -30.25 22.09
N MET A 567 -0.06 -28.95 22.08
CA MET A 567 1.00 -28.34 22.87
C MET A 567 0.34 -27.33 23.80
N ASP A 568 0.72 -27.37 25.06
CA ASP A 568 0.39 -26.35 26.07
C ASP A 568 1.17 -25.05 25.75
N VAL A 569 0.92 -24.48 24.57
CA VAL A 569 1.43 -23.18 24.17
C VAL A 569 0.56 -22.16 24.87
N GLU A 570 1.02 -21.70 26.04
CA GLU A 570 0.45 -20.53 26.67
C GLU A 570 0.33 -19.40 25.64
N TYR A 571 -0.92 -18.97 25.49
CA TYR A 571 -1.41 -17.73 24.90
C TYR A 571 -0.49 -16.53 25.23
N PHE A 572 -0.57 -15.43 24.48
CA PHE A 572 -0.03 -14.14 24.95
C PHE A 572 -1.12 -13.46 25.82
N PRO A 573 -1.10 -13.58 27.16
CA PRO A 573 -2.27 -13.20 27.97
C PRO A 573 -2.60 -11.70 27.88
N PRO A 574 -3.89 -11.32 27.96
CA PRO A 574 -4.32 -9.93 27.96
C PRO A 574 -3.84 -9.13 29.18
N LYS A 575 -3.37 -7.88 28.96
CA LYS A 575 -3.51 -6.78 29.93
C LYS A 575 -3.68 -5.43 29.23
N GLY A 576 -4.68 -4.67 29.68
CA GLY A 576 -4.81 -3.24 29.44
C GLY A 576 -4.29 -2.41 30.63
N ASP A 577 -3.90 -1.19 30.31
CA ASP A 577 -3.69 -0.01 31.15
C ASP A 577 -2.58 0.10 32.22
N VAL A 578 -1.83 1.20 32.04
CA VAL A 578 -1.02 2.02 32.97
C VAL A 578 0.00 1.30 33.89
N ILE A 579 1.27 1.43 33.48
CA ILE A 579 2.52 1.41 34.27
C ILE A 579 2.38 1.02 35.75
N LEU A 580 2.84 -0.20 36.10
CA LEU A 580 3.88 -0.41 37.12
C LEU A 580 4.42 -1.87 37.09
N GLN A 581 5.69 -2.00 37.47
CA GLN A 581 6.56 -3.19 37.39
C GLN A 581 5.93 -4.56 37.73
N ASN A 582 5.91 -5.50 36.77
CA ASN A 582 6.85 -6.65 36.71
C ASN A 582 6.37 -7.71 35.68
N ALA A 583 7.27 -8.08 34.75
CA ALA A 583 7.14 -9.18 33.78
C ALA A 583 5.77 -9.28 33.05
N ALA A 584 5.54 -8.41 32.08
CA ALA A 584 4.35 -8.44 31.22
C ALA A 584 4.47 -9.47 30.06
N PRO A 585 3.34 -10.00 29.56
CA PRO A 585 3.25 -10.63 28.24
C PRO A 585 3.48 -9.62 27.10
N ALA A 586 3.57 -10.11 25.86
CA ALA A 586 4.03 -9.31 24.73
C ALA A 586 3.03 -8.23 24.27
N ASP A 587 3.52 -7.00 24.06
CA ASP A 587 2.76 -5.98 23.33
C ASP A 587 2.79 -6.30 21.82
N LEU A 588 1.62 -6.31 21.16
CA LEU A 588 1.52 -6.44 19.70
C LEU A 588 1.06 -5.12 19.06
N TYR A 589 1.94 -4.54 18.26
CA TYR A 589 1.69 -3.38 17.41
C TYR A 589 1.57 -3.81 15.95
N ILE A 590 0.70 -3.14 15.19
CA ILE A 590 0.30 -3.56 13.85
C ILE A 590 0.27 -2.34 12.92
N LEU A 591 0.85 -2.47 11.73
CA LEU A 591 1.00 -1.40 10.74
C LEU A 591 0.64 -1.95 9.35
N VAL A 592 -0.58 -1.68 8.84
CA VAL A 592 -1.08 -2.18 7.53
C VAL A 592 -0.65 -1.27 6.36
N VAL A 593 -0.44 -1.76 5.10
CA VAL A 593 0.28 -1.05 3.99
C VAL A 593 -0.19 -1.32 2.49
N GLY A 594 -1.31 -0.78 1.92
CA GLY A 594 -1.68 -0.79 0.41
C GLY A 594 -2.23 0.47 -0.44
N ALA A 595 -1.46 1.10 -1.34
CA ALA A 595 -1.43 2.54 -1.83
C ALA A 595 -2.64 3.49 -1.93
N VAL A 596 -2.44 4.69 -1.35
CA VAL A 596 -2.99 6.04 -1.64
C VAL A 596 -3.02 6.47 -3.13
N GLU A 597 -4.10 6.90 -3.80
CA GLU A 597 -4.07 7.28 -5.25
C GLU A 597 -4.91 8.54 -5.61
N LEU A 598 -4.30 9.70 -5.88
CA LEU A 598 -5.03 10.98 -5.88
C LEU A 598 -5.56 11.52 -7.23
N ILE A 599 -6.37 12.58 -7.10
CA ILE A 599 -6.96 13.50 -8.09
C ILE A 599 -6.66 14.96 -7.71
N LEU A 600 -6.29 15.78 -8.69
CA LEU A 600 -6.20 17.25 -8.55
C LEU A 600 -7.59 17.89 -8.44
N ARG A 601 -7.82 18.76 -7.45
CA ARG A 601 -8.92 19.73 -7.53
C ARG A 601 -8.54 20.85 -8.50
N LYS A 602 -9.38 21.12 -9.50
CA LYS A 602 -9.28 22.35 -10.31
C LYS A 602 -9.65 23.56 -9.44
N GLY A 603 -8.65 24.29 -8.97
CA GLY A 603 -8.84 25.56 -8.28
C GLY A 603 -7.52 26.21 -7.91
N GLY A 604 -7.14 27.28 -8.64
CA GLY A 604 -6.15 28.29 -8.26
C GLY A 604 -4.75 27.80 -7.86
N ILE A 605 -3.78 27.90 -8.77
CA ILE A 605 -2.38 28.04 -8.36
C ILE A 605 -2.21 29.48 -7.89
N GLU A 606 -2.15 29.71 -6.58
CA GLU A 606 -1.46 30.88 -6.04
C GLU A 606 -0.04 30.46 -5.64
N GLN A 607 0.95 31.13 -6.21
CA GLN A 607 2.34 30.94 -5.80
C GLN A 607 2.53 31.53 -4.40
N VAL A 608 3.01 30.72 -3.46
CA VAL A 608 3.63 31.24 -2.24
C VAL A 608 5.12 31.38 -2.50
N SER A 609 5.61 32.62 -2.37
CA SER A 609 6.99 33.08 -2.58
C SER A 609 7.98 32.56 -1.54
#